data_AF-A0A929Y8M9-F1
#
_entry.id   AF-A0A929Y8M9-F1
#
_cell.length_a   1.000
_cell.length_b   1.000
_cell.length_c   1.000
_cell.angle_alpha   90.00
_cell.angle_beta   90.00
_cell.angle_gamma   90.00
#
_symmetry.space_group_name_H-M   'P 1'
#
loop_
_entity.id
_entity.type
_entity.pdbx_description
1 polymer ?
#
loop_
_entity_poly.entity_id
_entity_poly.type
_entity_poly.pdbx_seq_one_letter_code
_entity_poly.pdbx_strand_id
1 'polypeptide(L)'
;NSPLDRVFFYEKYSIFIAFMCNLCYDIANWTGKSKEFYNKIPDNVRERTPSVMVYNPNNPSGSPENSTSRRNFLKGIIAVGATAAFAISGCSAEKVPEVPETKQNTPASTEQSSIGTEPVTKSPTPETQEIKMEFVGLEDFARNLSALKKEFENATEEEKQKGEFYTKRMALLIGWSHANHGFKSKTFDYEKGAWKADAGNYKEVQDEVARSIMTLLYDIAVLTHACNEDNSLLPPETGITADDVMAEALDAFTGGYAKSKLKGRLNNFKEYPVSIKTSIYGGTIEEGKLIEPFASYYGTRTRNNFNDKDAKDPDADLLSSGGMNAGGTHDTYDFFVPSDMGDDIKRVLKLTVLIVNTESEDIHYANEPAEKPGNGYGAPAEGQRAYIYGTLVDARVTDKTCTDGISTKSIHIVDGDKERPICDLPELQKYYAS
;
A
#
# COMPACT_ATOMS: atom_id res chain seq x y z
N ASN A 1 -2.10 49.49 -11.20
CA ASN A 1 -3.50 49.02 -11.16
C ASN A 1 -4.01 48.70 -12.56
N SER A 2 -3.46 47.63 -13.14
CA SER A 2 -3.90 47.09 -14.43
C SER A 2 -5.11 46.15 -14.22
N PRO A 3 -6.04 46.02 -15.18
CA PRO A 3 -7.12 45.03 -15.12
C PRO A 3 -6.64 43.58 -15.02
N LEU A 4 -5.42 43.28 -15.48
CA LEU A 4 -4.81 41.94 -15.43
C LEU A 4 -4.45 41.51 -14.00
N ASP A 5 -4.11 42.45 -13.11
CA ASP A 5 -3.77 42.15 -11.72
C ASP A 5 -5.01 41.74 -10.90
N ARG A 6 -6.21 42.15 -11.32
CA ARG A 6 -7.46 41.79 -10.64
C ARG A 6 -7.96 40.39 -10.99
N VAL A 7 -7.73 39.92 -12.22
CA VAL A 7 -8.14 38.56 -12.63
C VAL A 7 -7.30 37.50 -11.93
N PHE A 8 -5.98 37.72 -11.82
CA PHE A 8 -5.07 36.84 -11.07
C PHE A 8 -5.35 36.82 -9.56
N PHE A 9 -5.86 37.92 -9.00
CA PHE A 9 -6.21 37.99 -7.58
C PHE A 9 -7.52 37.26 -7.27
N TYR A 10 -8.52 37.27 -8.16
CA TYR A 10 -9.76 36.53 -7.89
C TYR A 10 -9.60 35.02 -8.06
N GLU A 11 -8.81 34.55 -9.02
CA GLU A 11 -8.68 33.12 -9.32
C GLU A 11 -7.91 32.34 -8.23
N LYS A 12 -6.84 32.93 -7.66
CA LYS A 12 -6.13 32.34 -6.52
C LYS A 12 -6.95 32.31 -5.23
N TYR A 13 -7.78 33.32 -5.00
CA TYR A 13 -8.64 33.35 -3.81
C TYR A 13 -9.86 32.44 -3.97
N SER A 14 -10.38 32.23 -5.17
CA SER A 14 -11.48 31.27 -5.40
C SER A 14 -11.07 29.84 -5.09
N ILE A 15 -9.84 29.42 -5.42
CA ILE A 15 -9.30 28.10 -5.08
C ILE A 15 -9.07 27.99 -3.56
N PHE A 16 -8.54 29.03 -2.92
CA PHE A 16 -8.35 29.09 -1.48
C PHE A 16 -9.68 29.10 -0.70
N ILE A 17 -10.70 29.81 -1.21
CA ILE A 17 -12.05 29.84 -0.63
C ILE A 17 -12.75 28.50 -0.83
N ALA A 18 -12.61 27.84 -1.99
CA ALA A 18 -13.15 26.50 -2.20
C ALA A 18 -12.50 25.45 -1.27
N PHE A 19 -11.19 25.55 -1.04
CA PHE A 19 -10.47 24.73 -0.06
C PHE A 19 -10.96 24.99 1.38
N MET A 20 -11.12 26.25 1.77
CA MET A 20 -11.66 26.62 3.09
C MET A 20 -13.13 26.23 3.25
N CYS A 21 -13.94 26.28 2.19
CA CYS A 21 -15.33 25.83 2.20
C CYS A 21 -15.42 24.29 2.34
N ASN A 22 -14.57 23.52 1.68
CA ASN A 22 -14.49 22.06 1.85
C ASN A 22 -13.98 21.69 3.26
N LEU A 23 -12.93 22.37 3.76
CA LEU A 23 -12.45 22.19 5.12
C LEU A 23 -13.51 22.57 6.17
N CYS A 24 -14.29 23.64 5.94
CA CYS A 24 -15.41 24.02 6.80
C CYS A 24 -16.60 23.06 6.69
N TYR A 25 -16.83 22.44 5.52
CA TYR A 25 -17.84 21.40 5.33
C TYR A 25 -17.46 20.12 6.10
N ASP A 26 -16.18 19.75 6.09
CA ASP A 26 -15.63 18.62 6.86
C ASP A 26 -15.70 18.86 8.38
N ILE A 27 -15.44 20.10 8.82
CA ILE A 27 -15.56 20.49 10.24
C ILE A 27 -17.03 20.62 10.68
N ALA A 28 -17.94 21.08 9.81
CA ALA A 28 -19.36 21.23 10.11
C ALA A 28 -20.11 19.87 10.19
N ASN A 29 -19.60 18.83 9.54
CA ASN A 29 -20.13 17.46 9.60
C ASN A 29 -19.63 16.65 10.82
N TRP A 30 -18.94 17.27 11.78
CA TRP A 30 -18.72 16.70 13.12
C TRP A 30 -20.02 16.69 13.94
N THR A 31 -20.88 15.71 13.72
CA THR A 31 -22.07 15.49 14.54
C THR A 31 -21.72 14.84 15.89
N GLY A 32 -22.12 15.52 16.99
CA GLY A 32 -22.47 14.94 18.31
C GLY A 32 -21.35 14.38 19.20
N LYS A 33 -20.50 13.48 18.69
CA LYS A 33 -19.56 12.70 19.50
C LYS A 33 -18.33 13.48 20.00
N SER A 34 -17.99 14.61 19.38
CA SER A 34 -16.85 15.45 19.80
C SER A 34 -17.13 16.22 21.12
N LYS A 35 -18.40 16.49 21.45
CA LYS A 35 -18.78 17.11 22.75
C LYS A 35 -18.65 16.13 23.92
N GLU A 36 -18.81 14.83 23.70
CA GLU A 36 -18.53 13.82 24.74
C GLU A 36 -17.03 13.62 24.97
N PHE A 37 -16.21 13.81 23.93
CA PHE A 37 -14.75 13.67 24.04
C PHE A 37 -14.12 14.79 24.90
N TYR A 38 -14.62 16.03 24.77
CA TYR A 38 -14.14 17.16 25.58
C TYR A 38 -14.58 17.11 27.05
N ASN A 39 -15.70 16.46 27.36
CA ASN A 39 -16.22 16.35 28.73
C ASN A 39 -15.79 15.05 29.46
N LYS A 40 -15.02 14.18 28.80
CA LYS A 40 -14.47 12.92 29.37
C LYS A 40 -12.98 13.01 29.72
N ILE A 41 -12.36 14.18 29.61
CA ILE A 41 -11.02 14.39 30.16
C ILE A 41 -11.16 14.52 31.68
N PRO A 42 -10.62 13.59 32.48
CA PRO A 42 -10.75 13.67 33.93
C PRO A 42 -9.80 14.75 34.48
N ASP A 43 -10.22 15.43 35.56
CA ASP A 43 -9.58 16.62 36.14
C ASP A 43 -8.15 16.39 36.69
N ASN A 44 -7.66 15.16 36.67
CA ASN A 44 -6.37 14.69 37.18
C ASN A 44 -5.17 14.97 36.25
N VAL A 45 -5.34 15.68 35.13
CA VAL A 45 -4.23 16.26 34.33
C VAL A 45 -3.83 17.66 34.83
N ARG A 46 -4.54 18.21 35.83
CA ARG A 46 -4.25 19.51 36.43
C ARG A 46 -3.62 19.35 37.82
N GLU A 47 -2.29 19.33 37.85
CA GLU A 47 -1.38 19.59 39.01
C GLU A 47 -0.63 18.41 39.69
N ARG A 48 0.72 18.46 39.58
CA ARG A 48 1.81 18.25 40.58
C ARG A 48 2.21 16.83 41.12
N THR A 49 3.40 16.36 40.67
CA THR A 49 4.57 15.66 41.30
C THR A 49 4.53 15.13 42.77
N PRO A 50 5.44 14.20 43.21
CA PRO A 50 5.65 12.77 42.87
C PRO A 50 5.72 11.83 44.13
N SER A 51 6.02 10.54 43.92
CA SER A 51 6.49 9.49 44.86
C SER A 51 5.51 8.39 45.30
N VAL A 52 5.91 7.12 45.12
CA VAL A 52 6.34 6.15 46.16
C VAL A 52 6.39 4.74 45.53
N MET A 53 7.51 4.04 45.74
CA MET A 53 7.75 2.64 45.36
C MET A 53 6.84 1.67 46.13
N VAL A 54 6.37 0.60 45.48
CA VAL A 54 6.01 -0.66 46.17
C VAL A 54 6.48 -1.86 45.35
N TYR A 55 7.29 -2.69 46.00
CA TYR A 55 7.84 -3.98 45.60
C TYR A 55 7.02 -5.09 46.28
N ASN A 56 6.67 -6.20 45.58
CA ASN A 56 6.85 -7.59 46.07
C ASN A 56 6.55 -8.64 44.97
N PRO A 57 7.22 -9.82 45.00
CA PRO A 57 7.34 -10.80 43.93
C PRO A 57 6.41 -12.02 44.10
N ASN A 58 6.26 -12.82 43.04
CA ASN A 58 6.36 -14.30 43.04
C ASN A 58 5.82 -14.86 41.71
N ASN A 59 6.70 -15.53 40.97
CA ASN A 59 6.35 -16.47 39.90
C ASN A 59 6.25 -17.89 40.53
N PRO A 60 5.56 -18.88 39.92
CA PRO A 60 6.33 -19.78 39.05
C PRO A 60 5.58 -20.41 37.86
N SER A 61 6.36 -20.72 36.82
CA SER A 61 6.36 -22.00 36.07
C SER A 61 5.26 -22.32 35.03
N GLY A 62 5.70 -22.57 33.79
CA GLY A 62 5.43 -23.86 33.10
C GLY A 62 4.57 -23.85 31.82
N SER A 63 5.26 -23.98 30.67
CA SER A 63 4.90 -24.52 29.31
C SER A 63 3.49 -25.10 29.03
N PRO A 64 2.97 -25.08 27.77
CA PRO A 64 3.42 -26.07 26.76
C PRO A 64 3.54 -25.58 25.29
N GLU A 65 4.31 -26.36 24.52
CA GLU A 65 4.57 -26.25 23.08
C GLU A 65 3.33 -26.56 22.21
N ASN A 66 2.91 -25.62 21.35
CA ASN A 66 1.81 -25.79 20.40
C ASN A 66 2.31 -26.07 18.97
N SER A 67 2.74 -27.31 18.69
CA SER A 67 3.22 -27.74 17.37
C SER A 67 2.10 -28.07 16.35
N THR A 68 0.83 -28.03 16.77
CA THR A 68 -0.35 -28.35 15.94
C THR A 68 -0.90 -27.14 15.16
N SER A 69 -0.80 -25.92 15.69
CA SER A 69 -1.26 -24.70 14.99
C SER A 69 -0.43 -24.42 13.72
N ARG A 70 0.91 -24.56 13.84
CA ARG A 70 1.87 -24.32 12.75
C ARG A 70 1.56 -25.12 11.48
N ARG A 71 1.08 -26.36 11.62
CA ARG A 71 0.82 -27.27 10.49
C ARG A 71 -0.48 -26.94 9.74
N ASN A 72 -1.49 -26.41 10.42
CA ASN A 72 -2.75 -26.00 9.79
C ASN A 72 -2.62 -24.63 9.12
N PHE A 73 -1.88 -23.71 9.74
CA PHE A 73 -1.53 -22.41 9.14
C PHE A 73 -0.66 -22.59 7.88
N LEU A 74 0.35 -23.47 7.92
CA LEU A 74 1.15 -23.83 6.73
C LEU A 74 0.28 -24.41 5.62
N LYS A 75 -0.70 -25.26 5.94
CA LYS A 75 -1.62 -25.80 4.94
C LYS A 75 -2.52 -24.72 4.33
N GLY A 76 -2.93 -23.70 5.08
CA GLY A 76 -3.70 -22.56 4.56
C GLY A 76 -2.89 -21.68 3.61
N ILE A 77 -1.64 -21.34 3.96
CA ILE A 77 -0.72 -20.58 3.10
C ILE A 77 -0.35 -21.39 1.85
N ILE A 78 0.03 -22.66 2.04
CA ILE A 78 0.32 -23.57 0.92
C ILE A 78 -0.95 -23.78 0.09
N ALA A 79 -2.14 -23.84 0.67
CA ALA A 79 -3.38 -23.99 -0.11
C ALA A 79 -3.62 -22.76 -0.99
N VAL A 80 -3.53 -21.53 -0.47
CA VAL A 80 -3.65 -20.29 -1.29
C VAL A 80 -2.57 -20.24 -2.38
N GLY A 81 -1.33 -20.66 -2.08
CA GLY A 81 -0.25 -20.75 -3.07
C GLY A 81 -0.35 -21.92 -4.05
N ALA A 82 -0.94 -23.05 -3.64
CA ALA A 82 -0.97 -24.31 -4.40
C ALA A 82 -2.26 -24.50 -5.21
N THR A 83 -3.42 -24.00 -4.77
CA THR A 83 -4.63 -23.98 -5.61
C THR A 83 -4.41 -23.12 -6.86
N ALA A 84 -3.69 -22.01 -6.73
CA ALA A 84 -3.20 -21.21 -7.87
C ALA A 84 -2.10 -21.93 -8.70
N ALA A 85 -1.32 -22.84 -8.11
CA ALA A 85 -0.28 -23.59 -8.83
C ALA A 85 -0.83 -24.73 -9.72
N PHE A 86 -1.99 -25.31 -9.39
CA PHE A 86 -2.56 -26.46 -10.09
C PHE A 86 -3.73 -26.16 -11.03
N ALA A 87 -4.29 -24.94 -11.04
CA ALA A 87 -5.40 -24.58 -11.91
C ALA A 87 -5.02 -24.33 -13.39
N ILE A 88 -3.72 -24.33 -13.74
CA ILE A 88 -3.26 -24.08 -15.12
C ILE A 88 -2.26 -25.15 -15.59
N SER A 89 -2.67 -26.42 -15.56
CA SER A 89 -2.05 -27.42 -16.45
C SER A 89 -2.98 -28.61 -16.72
N GLY A 90 -3.48 -28.69 -17.95
CA GLY A 90 -3.77 -29.95 -18.64
C GLY A 90 -5.24 -30.23 -18.97
N CYS A 91 -5.64 -29.94 -20.22
CA CYS A 91 -6.16 -30.98 -21.12
C CYS A 91 -6.12 -30.50 -22.59
N SER A 92 -5.15 -31.05 -23.35
CA SER A 92 -5.22 -31.16 -24.81
C SER A 92 -5.79 -32.53 -25.17
N ALA A 93 -6.92 -32.55 -25.88
CA ALA A 93 -7.48 -33.57 -26.79
C ALA A 93 -8.99 -33.22 -26.90
N GLU A 94 -9.64 -33.08 -28.04
CA GLU A 94 -9.60 -33.93 -29.23
C GLU A 94 -10.19 -33.17 -30.44
N LYS A 95 -9.82 -33.58 -31.65
CA LYS A 95 -10.16 -32.98 -32.94
C LYS A 95 -11.49 -33.53 -33.50
N VAL A 96 -12.26 -32.64 -34.17
CA VAL A 96 -13.09 -32.85 -35.42
C VAL A 96 -14.52 -33.42 -35.20
N PRO A 97 -15.58 -33.09 -36.01
CA PRO A 97 -15.59 -32.39 -37.32
C PRO A 97 -16.53 -31.16 -37.51
N GLU A 98 -16.26 -30.46 -38.61
CA GLU A 98 -17.04 -29.41 -39.28
C GLU A 98 -18.33 -29.90 -40.01
N VAL A 99 -19.14 -28.91 -40.46
CA VAL A 99 -20.06 -28.85 -41.65
C VAL A 99 -21.58 -29.02 -41.36
N PRO A 100 -22.54 -28.26 -41.97
CA PRO A 100 -22.57 -26.84 -42.37
C PRO A 100 -23.97 -26.13 -42.25
N GLU A 101 -24.00 -24.83 -42.61
CA GLU A 101 -25.07 -24.05 -43.28
C GLU A 101 -26.52 -23.96 -42.73
N THR A 102 -26.98 -22.71 -42.50
CA THR A 102 -28.04 -22.12 -43.36
C THR A 102 -28.14 -20.59 -43.24
N LYS A 103 -28.35 -19.97 -44.41
CA LYS A 103 -28.49 -18.54 -44.71
C LYS A 103 -29.88 -18.01 -44.32
N GLN A 104 -30.02 -16.71 -43.97
CA GLN A 104 -30.82 -15.71 -44.73
C GLN A 104 -31.09 -14.39 -43.96
N ASN A 105 -30.72 -13.29 -44.65
CA ASN A 105 -31.50 -12.07 -44.94
C ASN A 105 -31.93 -11.05 -43.85
N THR A 106 -31.31 -9.86 -43.91
CA THR A 106 -31.86 -8.50 -43.69
C THR A 106 -32.95 -8.16 -44.76
N PRO A 107 -33.64 -6.98 -44.80
CA PRO A 107 -33.77 -5.82 -43.88
C PRO A 107 -35.22 -5.24 -43.75
N ALA A 108 -35.45 -4.24 -42.88
CA ALA A 108 -36.32 -3.07 -43.20
C ALA A 108 -36.28 -1.97 -42.12
N SER A 109 -36.22 -0.74 -42.60
CA SER A 109 -36.26 0.54 -41.88
C SER A 109 -37.69 1.06 -41.76
N THR A 110 -38.02 1.83 -40.71
CA THR A 110 -39.10 2.84 -40.78
C THR A 110 -38.81 3.99 -39.81
N GLU A 111 -38.67 5.18 -40.36
CA GLU A 111 -38.63 6.46 -39.65
C GLU A 111 -40.02 6.87 -39.14
N GLN A 112 -40.09 7.42 -37.93
CA GLN A 112 -41.11 8.44 -37.61
C GLN A 112 -40.62 9.37 -36.49
N SER A 113 -40.51 10.65 -36.82
CA SER A 113 -40.19 11.77 -35.94
C SER A 113 -41.47 12.36 -35.34
N SER A 114 -41.47 12.66 -34.02
CA SER A 114 -42.34 13.68 -33.41
C SER A 114 -41.81 14.14 -32.04
N ILE A 115 -41.13 15.29 -32.09
CA ILE A 115 -40.94 16.39 -31.11
C ILE A 115 -41.57 16.24 -29.69
N GLY A 116 -40.71 16.39 -28.67
CA GLY A 116 -40.96 17.38 -27.61
C GLY A 116 -41.12 16.90 -26.15
N THR A 117 -40.04 16.60 -25.44
CA THR A 117 -39.79 17.08 -24.07
C THR A 117 -38.28 16.95 -23.82
N GLU A 118 -37.57 18.05 -23.62
CA GLU A 118 -36.14 18.03 -23.28
C GLU A 118 -35.94 17.32 -21.93
N PRO A 119 -35.17 16.21 -21.86
CA PRO A 119 -34.52 15.86 -20.61
C PRO A 119 -33.28 16.73 -20.51
N VAL A 120 -33.23 17.54 -19.45
CA VAL A 120 -32.02 18.21 -18.98
C VAL A 120 -30.88 17.21 -19.04
N THR A 121 -29.94 17.45 -19.97
CA THR A 121 -28.76 16.64 -20.15
C THR A 121 -27.99 16.68 -18.83
N LYS A 122 -28.15 15.64 -18.01
CA LYS A 122 -27.18 15.35 -16.96
C LYS A 122 -25.86 15.17 -17.72
N SER A 123 -24.92 16.07 -17.49
CA SER A 123 -23.55 15.96 -17.94
C SER A 123 -23.09 14.51 -17.75
N PRO A 124 -22.43 13.88 -18.73
CA PRO A 124 -21.91 12.54 -18.54
C PRO A 124 -20.96 12.60 -17.34
N THR A 125 -21.32 11.88 -16.29
CA THR A 125 -20.37 11.47 -15.24
C THR A 125 -19.14 10.91 -15.96
N PRO A 126 -17.91 11.28 -15.58
CA PRO A 126 -16.72 10.69 -16.17
C PRO A 126 -16.90 9.18 -16.16
N GLU A 127 -16.71 8.53 -17.31
CA GLU A 127 -16.82 7.09 -17.45
C GLU A 127 -16.02 6.43 -16.34
N THR A 128 -16.73 5.86 -15.36
CA THR A 128 -16.15 5.05 -14.31
C THR A 128 -15.57 3.83 -15.01
N GLN A 129 -14.30 3.89 -15.43
CA GLN A 129 -13.58 2.68 -15.81
C GLN A 129 -13.61 1.78 -14.58
N GLU A 130 -14.49 0.78 -14.61
CA GLU A 130 -14.65 -0.21 -13.55
C GLU A 130 -13.28 -0.81 -13.25
N ILE A 131 -12.79 -0.63 -12.02
CA ILE A 131 -11.60 -1.34 -11.57
C ILE A 131 -12.02 -2.79 -11.39
N LYS A 132 -11.70 -3.64 -12.37
CA LYS A 132 -12.00 -5.07 -12.33
C LYS A 132 -10.79 -5.84 -11.83
N MET A 133 -10.97 -6.53 -10.72
CA MET A 133 -9.98 -7.44 -10.15
C MET A 133 -10.69 -8.71 -9.71
N GLU A 134 -10.07 -9.85 -9.96
CA GLU A 134 -10.51 -11.12 -9.39
C GLU A 134 -9.81 -11.34 -8.05
N PHE A 135 -10.59 -11.59 -6.99
CA PHE A 135 -10.05 -11.88 -5.66
C PHE A 135 -9.88 -13.39 -5.49
N VAL A 136 -8.73 -13.91 -5.88
CA VAL A 136 -8.42 -15.34 -5.83
C VAL A 136 -8.27 -15.77 -4.37
N GLY A 137 -9.11 -16.72 -3.92
CA GLY A 137 -9.02 -17.30 -2.57
C GLY A 137 -9.33 -16.33 -1.42
N LEU A 138 -10.16 -15.30 -1.65
CA LEU A 138 -10.49 -14.27 -0.66
C LEU A 138 -11.03 -14.85 0.66
N GLU A 139 -11.88 -15.87 0.59
CA GLU A 139 -12.44 -16.54 1.78
C GLU A 139 -11.32 -17.18 2.64
N ASP A 140 -10.44 -17.95 2.02
CA ASP A 140 -9.32 -18.60 2.72
C ASP A 140 -8.35 -17.58 3.29
N PHE A 141 -8.06 -16.51 2.54
CA PHE A 141 -7.26 -15.38 3.00
C PHE A 141 -7.88 -14.75 4.27
N ALA A 142 -9.17 -14.42 4.24
CA ALA A 142 -9.86 -13.79 5.36
C ALA A 142 -9.91 -14.71 6.61
N ARG A 143 -10.15 -16.02 6.43
CA ARG A 143 -10.11 -17.00 7.53
C ARG A 143 -8.72 -17.10 8.16
N ASN A 144 -7.69 -17.19 7.32
CA ASN A 144 -6.30 -17.27 7.80
C ASN A 144 -5.86 -15.98 8.50
N LEU A 145 -6.26 -14.81 7.98
CA LEU A 145 -5.96 -13.53 8.62
C LEU A 145 -6.67 -13.40 9.96
N SER A 146 -7.94 -13.79 10.05
CA SER A 146 -8.69 -13.84 11.31
C SER A 146 -8.04 -14.74 12.35
N ALA A 147 -7.65 -15.96 11.95
CA ALA A 147 -6.98 -16.90 12.84
C ALA A 147 -5.65 -16.33 13.35
N LEU A 148 -4.85 -15.75 12.44
CA LEU A 148 -3.60 -15.10 12.81
C LEU A 148 -3.85 -13.94 13.79
N LYS A 149 -4.78 -13.02 13.48
CA LYS A 149 -5.10 -11.91 14.40
C LYS A 149 -5.51 -12.39 15.79
N LYS A 150 -6.37 -13.40 15.89
CA LYS A 150 -6.81 -13.98 17.17
C LYS A 150 -5.67 -14.62 17.97
N GLU A 151 -4.72 -15.26 17.30
CA GLU A 151 -3.52 -15.81 17.96
C GLU A 151 -2.68 -14.71 18.64
N PHE A 152 -2.75 -13.46 18.15
CA PHE A 152 -1.87 -12.37 18.57
C PHE A 152 -2.54 -11.16 19.24
N GLU A 153 -3.87 -11.13 19.33
CA GLU A 153 -4.66 -10.00 19.86
C GLU A 153 -4.26 -9.59 21.30
N ASN A 154 -3.69 -10.52 22.08
CA ASN A 154 -3.21 -10.28 23.45
C ASN A 154 -1.72 -10.63 23.67
N ALA A 155 -0.98 -10.90 22.60
CA ALA A 155 0.42 -11.27 22.69
C ALA A 155 1.30 -10.03 22.98
N THR A 156 2.31 -10.18 23.82
CA THR A 156 3.36 -9.15 23.98
C THR A 156 4.17 -9.00 22.69
N GLU A 157 4.91 -7.91 22.54
CA GLU A 157 5.80 -7.72 21.39
C GLU A 157 6.84 -8.84 21.28
N GLU A 158 7.34 -9.33 22.41
CA GLU A 158 8.28 -10.45 22.46
C GLU A 158 7.62 -11.78 22.03
N GLU A 159 6.35 -11.99 22.37
CA GLU A 159 5.58 -13.16 21.94
C GLU A 159 5.26 -13.10 20.44
N LYS A 160 4.92 -11.91 19.91
CA LYS A 160 4.80 -11.69 18.45
C LYS A 160 6.12 -11.96 17.73
N GLN A 161 7.24 -11.52 18.31
CA GLN A 161 8.57 -11.73 17.75
C GLN A 161 9.00 -13.21 17.80
N LYS A 162 8.74 -13.92 18.90
CA LYS A 162 9.03 -15.36 19.00
C LYS A 162 8.09 -16.21 18.16
N GLY A 163 6.83 -15.76 18.01
CA GLY A 163 5.77 -16.45 17.28
C GLY A 163 5.80 -16.24 15.77
N GLU A 164 6.78 -15.51 15.22
CA GLU A 164 6.90 -15.21 13.79
C GLU A 164 5.67 -14.45 13.23
N PHE A 165 4.99 -13.65 14.05
CA PHE A 165 3.75 -12.99 13.63
C PHE A 165 3.92 -12.08 12.42
N TYR A 166 4.91 -11.20 12.45
CA TYR A 166 5.11 -10.18 11.43
C TYR A 166 5.39 -10.81 10.08
N THR A 167 6.29 -11.79 10.04
CA THR A 167 6.63 -12.52 8.82
C THR A 167 5.50 -13.41 8.33
N LYS A 168 4.76 -14.09 9.21
CA LYS A 168 3.55 -14.85 8.83
C LYS A 168 2.48 -13.95 8.22
N ARG A 169 2.30 -12.74 8.75
CA ARG A 169 1.39 -11.74 8.21
C ARG A 169 1.84 -11.28 6.83
N MET A 170 3.13 -10.99 6.65
CA MET A 170 3.71 -10.63 5.35
C MET A 170 3.52 -11.76 4.32
N ALA A 171 3.79 -13.02 4.70
CA ALA A 171 3.57 -14.19 3.87
C ALA A 171 2.12 -14.29 3.35
N LEU A 172 1.15 -14.12 4.26
CA LEU A 172 -0.26 -14.20 3.92
C LEU A 172 -0.70 -13.07 2.97
N LEU A 173 -0.27 -11.84 3.24
CA LEU A 173 -0.62 -10.67 2.46
C LEU A 173 -0.02 -10.72 1.04
N ILE A 174 1.30 -10.90 0.95
CA ILE A 174 2.00 -10.98 -0.34
C ILE A 174 1.57 -12.23 -1.12
N GLY A 175 1.35 -13.34 -0.41
CA GLY A 175 0.80 -14.57 -0.99
C GLY A 175 -0.52 -14.34 -1.71
N TRP A 176 -1.45 -13.65 -1.05
CA TRP A 176 -2.75 -13.32 -1.62
C TRP A 176 -2.64 -12.37 -2.83
N SER A 177 -1.85 -11.29 -2.72
CA SER A 177 -1.66 -10.37 -3.84
C SER A 177 -1.00 -11.04 -5.05
N HIS A 178 0.06 -11.84 -4.84
CA HIS A 178 0.69 -12.60 -5.93
C HIS A 178 -0.29 -13.55 -6.61
N ALA A 179 -1.17 -14.20 -5.84
CA ALA A 179 -2.19 -15.10 -6.38
C ALA A 179 -3.23 -14.37 -7.26
N ASN A 180 -3.68 -13.17 -6.86
CA ASN A 180 -4.61 -12.36 -7.66
C ASN A 180 -4.05 -12.02 -9.06
N HIS A 181 -2.73 -11.92 -9.17
CA HIS A 181 -2.05 -11.57 -10.44
C HIS A 181 -1.42 -12.77 -11.16
N GLY A 182 -1.57 -14.00 -10.63
CA GLY A 182 -0.89 -15.18 -11.18
C GLY A 182 0.64 -15.09 -11.13
N PHE A 183 1.19 -14.19 -10.31
CA PHE A 183 2.62 -13.94 -10.21
C PHE A 183 3.31 -15.03 -9.37
N LYS A 184 4.39 -15.60 -9.91
CA LYS A 184 5.19 -16.63 -9.24
C LYS A 184 6.57 -16.08 -8.96
N SER A 185 6.78 -15.67 -7.72
CA SER A 185 8.10 -15.20 -7.29
C SER A 185 9.12 -16.35 -7.27
N LYS A 186 10.36 -16.02 -7.66
CA LYS A 186 11.52 -16.91 -7.49
C LYS A 186 12.30 -16.61 -6.21
N THR A 187 12.03 -15.48 -5.57
CA THR A 187 12.84 -14.95 -4.46
C THR A 187 12.05 -14.85 -3.17
N PHE A 188 10.73 -14.63 -3.21
CA PHE A 188 9.85 -14.65 -2.06
C PHE A 188 9.66 -16.05 -1.52
N ASP A 189 10.02 -16.25 -0.26
CA ASP A 189 9.73 -17.47 0.47
C ASP A 189 8.36 -17.32 1.16
N TYR A 190 7.35 -17.96 0.58
CA TYR A 190 5.97 -17.91 1.09
C TYR A 190 5.80 -18.59 2.46
N GLU A 191 6.72 -19.45 2.88
CA GLU A 191 6.68 -20.03 4.23
C GLU A 191 7.28 -19.06 5.26
N LYS A 192 8.29 -18.30 4.83
CA LYS A 192 9.03 -17.39 5.71
C LYS A 192 8.54 -15.95 5.66
N GLY A 193 7.77 -15.57 4.65
CA GLY A 193 7.23 -14.22 4.51
C GLY A 193 8.28 -13.14 4.25
N ALA A 194 9.38 -13.49 3.58
CA ALA A 194 10.47 -12.59 3.24
C ALA A 194 11.12 -13.03 1.92
N TRP A 195 11.84 -12.10 1.28
CA TRP A 195 12.55 -12.38 0.03
C TRP A 195 13.96 -12.87 0.32
N LYS A 196 14.45 -13.81 -0.46
CA LYS A 196 15.78 -14.39 -0.32
C LYS A 196 16.72 -13.78 -1.36
N ALA A 197 17.81 -13.19 -0.88
CA ALA A 197 18.82 -12.58 -1.73
C ALA A 197 20.23 -13.15 -1.48
N ASP A 198 21.06 -13.05 -2.51
CA ASP A 198 22.50 -13.19 -2.48
C ASP A 198 23.15 -12.00 -3.21
N ALA A 199 24.48 -12.00 -3.29
CA ALA A 199 25.25 -10.95 -3.96
C ALA A 199 24.87 -10.75 -5.44
N GLY A 200 24.40 -11.81 -6.11
CA GLY A 200 24.11 -11.81 -7.55
C GLY A 200 22.73 -11.26 -7.91
N ASN A 201 21.74 -11.37 -7.00
CA ASN A 201 20.36 -10.96 -7.26
C ASN A 201 19.84 -9.83 -6.35
N TYR A 202 20.66 -9.25 -5.48
CA TYR A 202 20.21 -8.29 -4.47
C TYR A 202 19.36 -7.13 -5.03
N LYS A 203 19.76 -6.52 -6.16
CA LYS A 203 18.99 -5.43 -6.78
C LYS A 203 17.64 -5.90 -7.36
N GLU A 204 17.61 -7.09 -7.98
CA GLU A 204 16.36 -7.70 -8.46
C GLU A 204 15.39 -7.95 -7.31
N VAL A 205 15.91 -8.41 -6.16
CA VAL A 205 15.10 -8.61 -4.96
C VAL A 205 14.56 -7.28 -4.42
N GLN A 206 15.34 -6.20 -4.42
CA GLN A 206 14.84 -4.87 -4.01
C GLN A 206 13.68 -4.38 -4.90
N ASP A 207 13.79 -4.55 -6.21
CA ASP A 207 12.71 -4.24 -7.15
C ASP A 207 11.46 -5.09 -6.84
N GLU A 208 11.63 -6.40 -6.67
CA GLU A 208 10.50 -7.29 -6.40
C GLU A 208 9.80 -6.94 -5.08
N VAL A 209 10.56 -6.67 -4.00
CA VAL A 209 10.01 -6.20 -2.71
C VAL A 209 9.11 -4.98 -2.92
N ALA A 210 9.61 -3.96 -3.61
CA ALA A 210 8.88 -2.72 -3.82
C ALA A 210 7.61 -2.92 -4.67
N ARG A 211 7.72 -3.69 -5.76
CA ARG A 211 6.58 -3.98 -6.64
C ARG A 211 5.51 -4.82 -5.96
N SER A 212 5.92 -5.77 -5.12
CA SER A 212 5.01 -6.62 -4.35
C SER A 212 4.25 -5.81 -3.31
N ILE A 213 4.94 -4.95 -2.56
CA ILE A 213 4.32 -4.02 -1.60
C ILE A 213 3.30 -3.12 -2.31
N MET A 214 3.69 -2.55 -3.44
CA MET A 214 2.84 -1.61 -4.16
C MET A 214 1.59 -2.29 -4.74
N THR A 215 1.76 -3.48 -5.30
CA THR A 215 0.66 -4.28 -5.85
C THR A 215 -0.30 -4.73 -4.75
N LEU A 216 0.21 -5.15 -3.59
CA LEU A 216 -0.61 -5.46 -2.42
C LEU A 216 -1.46 -4.26 -1.98
N LEU A 217 -0.86 -3.07 -1.87
CA LEU A 217 -1.59 -1.87 -1.48
C LEU A 217 -2.69 -1.51 -2.49
N TYR A 218 -2.44 -1.73 -3.78
CA TYR A 218 -3.45 -1.59 -4.83
C TYR A 218 -4.59 -2.60 -4.64
N ASP A 219 -4.28 -3.88 -4.53
CA ASP A 219 -5.28 -4.95 -4.37
C ASP A 219 -6.19 -4.72 -3.16
N ILE A 220 -5.61 -4.28 -2.05
CA ILE A 220 -6.35 -4.01 -0.82
C ILE A 220 -7.22 -2.76 -0.96
N ALA A 221 -6.77 -1.72 -1.64
CA ALA A 221 -7.60 -0.54 -1.90
C ALA A 221 -8.77 -0.89 -2.83
N VAL A 222 -8.55 -1.74 -3.82
CA VAL A 222 -9.61 -2.28 -4.70
C VAL A 222 -10.58 -3.14 -3.90
N LEU A 223 -10.09 -4.04 -3.03
CA LEU A 223 -10.92 -4.82 -2.11
C LEU A 223 -11.73 -3.92 -1.18
N THR A 224 -11.13 -2.83 -0.70
CA THR A 224 -11.79 -1.86 0.19
C THR A 224 -12.94 -1.16 -0.51
N HIS A 225 -12.75 -0.76 -1.77
CA HIS A 225 -13.83 -0.22 -2.58
C HIS A 225 -14.92 -1.27 -2.84
N ALA A 226 -14.53 -2.47 -3.29
CA ALA A 226 -15.46 -3.54 -3.59
C ALA A 226 -16.30 -3.95 -2.38
N CYS A 227 -15.71 -4.04 -1.18
CA CYS A 227 -16.44 -4.34 0.06
C CYS A 227 -17.37 -3.20 0.52
N ASN A 228 -17.12 -1.97 0.08
CA ASN A 228 -18.02 -0.85 0.31
C ASN A 228 -19.28 -0.94 -0.59
N GLU A 229 -19.13 -1.51 -1.78
CA GLU A 229 -20.25 -1.79 -2.69
C GLU A 229 -21.01 -3.08 -2.33
N ASP A 230 -20.27 -4.13 -1.96
CA ASP A 230 -20.79 -5.43 -1.54
C ASP A 230 -20.05 -5.93 -0.29
N ASN A 231 -20.67 -5.75 0.87
CA ASN A 231 -20.11 -6.18 2.15
C ASN A 231 -20.13 -7.71 2.36
N SER A 232 -20.70 -8.49 1.44
CA SER A 232 -20.76 -9.95 1.52
C SER A 232 -19.50 -10.65 0.96
N LEU A 233 -18.60 -9.91 0.31
CA LEU A 233 -17.35 -10.44 -0.25
C LEU A 233 -16.44 -11.07 0.81
N LEU A 234 -16.43 -10.52 2.03
CA LEU A 234 -15.69 -11.07 3.16
C LEU A 234 -16.60 -11.95 4.03
N PRO A 235 -16.16 -13.15 4.44
CA PRO A 235 -17.01 -14.05 5.21
C PRO A 235 -17.29 -13.48 6.62
N PRO A 236 -18.54 -13.18 6.97
CA PRO A 236 -18.88 -12.46 8.20
C PRO A 236 -18.46 -13.21 9.48
N GLU A 237 -18.41 -14.53 9.45
CA GLU A 237 -17.98 -15.38 10.58
C GLU A 237 -16.49 -15.22 10.94
N THR A 238 -15.68 -14.67 10.03
CA THR A 238 -14.28 -14.34 10.32
C THR A 238 -14.16 -13.11 11.21
N GLY A 239 -15.17 -12.23 11.20
CA GLY A 239 -15.11 -10.92 11.81
C GLY A 239 -14.11 -9.96 11.16
N ILE A 240 -13.52 -10.32 10.01
CA ILE A 240 -12.59 -9.47 9.26
C ILE A 240 -13.37 -8.53 8.36
N THR A 241 -13.06 -7.25 8.46
CA THR A 241 -13.56 -6.22 7.56
C THR A 241 -12.48 -5.79 6.56
N ALA A 242 -12.84 -5.08 5.49
CA ALA A 242 -11.85 -4.50 4.59
C ALA A 242 -10.93 -3.49 5.31
N ASP A 243 -11.45 -2.78 6.32
CA ASP A 243 -10.66 -1.90 7.17
C ASP A 243 -9.60 -2.66 7.96
N ASP A 244 -9.94 -3.86 8.44
CA ASP A 244 -8.98 -4.75 9.10
C ASP A 244 -7.87 -5.16 8.13
N VAL A 245 -8.23 -5.63 6.93
CA VAL A 245 -7.24 -6.06 5.92
C VAL A 245 -6.29 -4.91 5.57
N MET A 246 -6.84 -3.72 5.37
CA MET A 246 -6.08 -2.52 5.10
C MET A 246 -5.16 -2.13 6.26
N ALA A 247 -5.65 -2.16 7.50
CA ALA A 247 -4.84 -1.88 8.67
C ALA A 247 -3.66 -2.86 8.78
N GLU A 248 -3.91 -4.15 8.56
CA GLU A 248 -2.85 -5.17 8.61
C GLU A 248 -1.77 -4.96 7.54
N ALA A 249 -2.14 -4.59 6.32
CA ALA A 249 -1.16 -4.33 5.27
C ALA A 249 -0.38 -3.05 5.47
N LEU A 250 -1.04 -1.96 5.90
CA LEU A 250 -0.35 -0.73 6.25
C LEU A 250 0.61 -0.97 7.42
N ASP A 251 0.22 -1.75 8.42
CA ASP A 251 1.09 -2.08 9.56
C ASP A 251 2.20 -3.07 9.20
N ALA A 252 2.04 -3.87 8.15
CA ALA A 252 3.05 -4.83 7.69
C ALA A 252 4.11 -4.21 6.77
N PHE A 253 3.74 -3.22 5.96
CA PHE A 253 4.61 -2.74 4.87
C PHE A 253 4.75 -1.23 4.76
N THR A 254 4.18 -0.45 5.69
CA THR A 254 4.31 1.01 5.64
C THR A 254 4.78 1.57 6.98
N GLY A 255 5.53 2.68 6.90
CA GLY A 255 5.99 3.44 8.05
C GLY A 255 6.04 4.93 7.72
N GLY A 256 6.25 5.76 8.75
CA GLY A 256 6.48 7.20 8.59
C GLY A 256 5.42 7.93 7.76
N TYR A 257 5.87 8.74 6.80
CA TYR A 257 5.01 9.61 5.99
C TYR A 257 4.05 8.84 5.09
N ALA A 258 4.51 7.78 4.41
CA ALA A 258 3.66 6.95 3.56
C ALA A 258 2.47 6.37 4.32
N LYS A 259 2.72 5.79 5.50
CA LYS A 259 1.66 5.25 6.36
C LYS A 259 0.63 6.32 6.73
N SER A 260 1.08 7.48 7.17
CA SER A 260 0.21 8.61 7.53
C SER A 260 -0.66 9.04 6.34
N LYS A 261 -0.07 9.19 5.15
CA LYS A 261 -0.78 9.61 3.94
C LYS A 261 -1.78 8.57 3.45
N LEU A 262 -1.42 7.30 3.43
CA LEU A 262 -2.33 6.23 3.00
C LEU A 262 -3.46 6.04 4.01
N LYS A 263 -3.19 6.08 5.32
CA LYS A 263 -4.23 6.09 6.37
C LYS A 263 -5.21 7.26 6.20
N GLY A 264 -4.71 8.45 5.83
CA GLY A 264 -5.55 9.62 5.56
C GLY A 264 -6.44 9.50 4.31
N ARG A 265 -6.18 8.53 3.42
CA ARG A 265 -6.93 8.33 2.16
C ARG A 265 -7.90 7.14 2.20
N LEU A 266 -7.99 6.42 3.31
CA LEU A 266 -8.80 5.19 3.40
C LEU A 266 -10.27 5.38 3.05
N ASN A 267 -10.90 6.42 3.59
CA ASN A 267 -12.30 6.71 3.25
C ASN A 267 -12.46 7.04 1.77
N ASN A 268 -11.47 7.71 1.17
CA ASN A 268 -11.52 8.02 -0.26
C ASN A 268 -11.39 6.76 -1.11
N PHE A 269 -10.63 5.75 -0.68
CA PHE A 269 -10.56 4.47 -1.38
C PHE A 269 -11.89 3.72 -1.36
N LYS A 270 -12.65 3.81 -0.26
CA LYS A 270 -14.01 3.24 -0.18
C LYS A 270 -14.96 3.92 -1.15
N GLU A 271 -14.96 5.26 -1.15
CA GLU A 271 -15.97 6.06 -1.83
C GLU A 271 -15.64 6.33 -3.31
N TYR A 272 -14.36 6.46 -3.67
CA TYR A 272 -13.93 6.98 -4.96
C TYR A 272 -12.84 6.10 -5.60
N PRO A 273 -13.19 5.26 -6.59
CA PRO A 273 -12.22 4.47 -7.37
C PRO A 273 -11.07 5.30 -7.95
N VAL A 274 -11.37 6.53 -8.39
CA VAL A 274 -10.35 7.47 -8.89
C VAL A 274 -9.27 7.75 -7.84
N SER A 275 -9.59 7.72 -6.55
CA SER A 275 -8.60 7.90 -5.50
C SER A 275 -7.55 6.78 -5.49
N ILE A 276 -7.92 5.55 -5.84
CA ILE A 276 -7.00 4.42 -6.00
C ILE A 276 -6.04 4.71 -7.17
N LYS A 277 -6.58 5.15 -8.31
CA LYS A 277 -5.79 5.52 -9.49
C LYS A 277 -4.83 6.68 -9.24
N THR A 278 -5.27 7.65 -8.46
CA THR A 278 -4.46 8.84 -8.13
C THR A 278 -3.38 8.51 -7.11
N SER A 279 -3.73 7.75 -6.08
CA SER A 279 -2.93 7.66 -4.85
C SER A 279 -2.08 6.41 -4.77
N ILE A 280 -2.38 5.42 -5.58
CA ILE A 280 -1.71 4.13 -5.60
C ILE A 280 -1.24 3.86 -7.03
N TYR A 281 -2.13 3.58 -7.97
CA TYR A 281 -1.68 3.23 -9.33
C TYR A 281 -2.70 3.57 -10.41
N GLY A 282 -2.32 4.47 -11.30
CA GLY A 282 -3.15 4.93 -12.44
C GLY A 282 -2.91 4.15 -13.73
N GLY A 283 -2.05 3.12 -13.71
CA GLY A 283 -1.78 2.28 -14.86
C GLY A 283 -2.63 1.00 -14.91
N THR A 284 -2.25 0.10 -15.81
CA THR A 284 -2.82 -1.25 -15.95
C THR A 284 -1.79 -2.29 -15.53
N ILE A 285 -2.23 -3.31 -14.81
CA ILE A 285 -1.36 -4.44 -14.43
C ILE A 285 -1.56 -5.54 -15.46
N GLU A 286 -0.48 -5.97 -16.11
CA GLU A 286 -0.52 -7.10 -17.05
C GLU A 286 -0.67 -8.42 -16.29
N GLU A 287 -1.39 -9.38 -16.87
CA GLU A 287 -1.55 -10.72 -16.30
C GLU A 287 -0.18 -11.39 -16.08
N GLY A 288 0.01 -12.04 -14.93
CA GLY A 288 1.26 -12.68 -14.57
C GLY A 288 2.36 -11.71 -14.10
N LYS A 289 2.06 -10.42 -13.95
CA LYS A 289 3.01 -9.40 -13.50
C LYS A 289 2.52 -8.64 -12.27
N LEU A 290 3.48 -8.02 -11.59
CA LEU A 290 3.24 -7.00 -10.58
C LEU A 290 3.35 -5.61 -11.21
N ILE A 291 2.85 -4.58 -10.51
CA ILE A 291 3.00 -3.16 -10.92
C ILE A 291 4.44 -2.88 -11.35
N GLU A 292 4.62 -2.38 -12.57
CA GLU A 292 5.93 -2.02 -13.13
C GLU A 292 6.17 -0.52 -13.02
N PRO A 293 7.25 -0.09 -12.34
CA PRO A 293 7.66 1.30 -12.39
C PRO A 293 8.18 1.66 -13.78
N PHE A 294 7.92 2.90 -14.22
CA PHE A 294 8.50 3.39 -15.47
C PHE A 294 9.92 3.94 -15.29
N ALA A 295 10.32 4.21 -14.04
CA ALA A 295 11.66 4.63 -13.65
C ALA A 295 11.94 4.22 -12.19
N SER A 296 13.16 3.79 -11.91
CA SER A 296 13.60 3.42 -10.56
C SER A 296 15.08 3.64 -10.32
N TYR A 297 15.43 3.77 -9.04
CA TYR A 297 16.73 4.17 -8.54
C TYR A 297 17.06 3.41 -7.26
N TYR A 298 18.30 2.94 -7.16
CA TYR A 298 18.83 2.24 -6.00
C TYR A 298 19.72 3.20 -5.23
N GLY A 299 19.38 3.49 -3.99
CA GLY A 299 20.07 4.47 -3.17
C GLY A 299 20.42 3.96 -1.79
N THR A 300 21.32 4.66 -1.10
CA THR A 300 21.70 4.38 0.28
C THR A 300 21.51 5.63 1.14
N ARG A 301 20.86 5.49 2.31
CA ARG A 301 20.55 6.56 3.26
C ARG A 301 21.10 6.23 4.65
N THR A 302 21.88 7.14 5.24
CA THR A 302 22.47 6.97 6.58
C THR A 302 21.83 7.91 7.60
N ARG A 303 21.47 7.37 8.77
CA ARG A 303 21.01 8.15 9.92
C ARG A 303 22.13 9.10 10.39
N ASN A 304 21.82 10.40 10.34
CA ASN A 304 22.60 11.61 10.65
C ASN A 304 23.41 12.27 9.52
N ASN A 305 22.78 13.29 8.92
CA ASN A 305 23.31 14.67 8.83
C ASN A 305 22.22 15.75 8.54
N PHE A 306 20.92 15.42 8.53
CA PHE A 306 19.90 16.35 8.00
C PHE A 306 18.62 16.63 8.81
N ASN A 307 18.32 16.11 10.03
CA ASN A 307 17.09 16.61 10.69
C ASN A 307 16.83 16.38 12.20
N ASP A 308 16.35 17.48 12.82
CA ASP A 308 15.67 17.60 14.14
C ASP A 308 14.16 17.92 13.96
N LYS A 309 13.56 17.61 12.80
CA LYS A 309 12.27 18.20 12.38
C LYS A 309 11.03 17.35 12.69
N ASP A 310 9.86 17.93 12.46
CA ASP A 310 8.53 17.33 12.72
C ASP A 310 8.20 16.25 11.67
N ALA A 311 7.48 15.20 12.07
CA ALA A 311 6.91 14.15 11.22
C ALA A 311 6.02 14.67 10.07
N LYS A 312 5.52 15.89 10.23
CA LYS A 312 4.73 16.61 9.22
C LYS A 312 5.59 17.38 8.22
N ASP A 313 6.91 17.49 8.45
CA ASP A 313 7.80 18.13 7.49
C ASP A 313 8.03 17.17 6.30
N PRO A 314 7.64 17.56 5.08
CA PRO A 314 8.00 16.82 3.86
C PRO A 314 9.51 16.64 3.66
N ASP A 315 10.37 17.39 4.36
CA ASP A 315 11.82 17.24 4.35
C ASP A 315 12.36 16.40 5.50
N ALA A 316 11.51 15.91 6.42
CA ALA A 316 11.92 15.01 7.49
C ALA A 316 12.70 13.83 6.90
N ASP A 317 13.90 13.57 7.42
CA ASP A 317 14.52 12.27 7.16
C ASP A 317 13.53 11.23 7.69
N LEU A 318 13.02 10.39 6.79
CA LEU A 318 11.94 9.42 7.03
C LEU A 318 12.33 8.39 8.10
N LEU A 319 13.61 8.37 8.47
CA LEU A 319 14.20 7.55 9.51
C LEU A 319 14.21 8.20 10.91
N SER A 320 13.92 9.50 11.07
CA SER A 320 14.21 10.20 12.33
C SER A 320 13.11 11.08 12.96
N SER A 321 11.92 11.26 12.37
CA SER A 321 10.88 12.02 13.08
C SER A 321 9.46 11.52 12.86
N GLY A 322 8.95 10.79 13.84
CA GLY A 322 7.52 10.58 14.10
C GLY A 322 6.86 9.32 13.56
N GLY A 323 7.62 8.27 13.25
CA GLY A 323 6.98 6.99 12.95
C GLY A 323 7.89 5.80 12.71
N MET A 324 9.18 5.98 12.37
CA MET A 324 10.11 4.86 12.24
C MET A 324 11.30 4.96 13.17
N ASN A 325 11.63 3.85 13.85
CA ASN A 325 12.82 3.69 14.66
C ASN A 325 13.93 2.96 13.88
N ALA A 326 14.35 3.51 12.74
CA ALA A 326 15.45 2.95 11.95
C ALA A 326 16.79 3.51 12.45
N GLY A 327 17.77 2.66 12.76
CA GLY A 327 19.16 3.06 13.07
C GLY A 327 20.11 2.76 11.91
N GLY A 328 21.20 3.51 11.76
CA GLY A 328 22.29 3.16 10.83
C GLY A 328 22.07 3.55 9.36
N THR A 329 22.74 2.82 8.48
CA THR A 329 22.69 2.99 7.02
C THR A 329 21.77 1.96 6.40
N HIS A 330 20.93 2.39 5.47
CA HIS A 330 19.92 1.55 4.82
C HIS A 330 19.95 1.75 3.33
N ASP A 331 19.74 0.66 2.61
CA ASP A 331 19.44 0.75 1.18
C ASP A 331 17.98 1.13 0.97
N THR A 332 17.73 1.73 -0.17
CA THR A 332 16.45 2.29 -0.54
C THR A 332 16.18 2.11 -2.01
N TYR A 333 14.92 1.88 -2.33
CA TYR A 333 14.43 1.79 -3.68
C TYR A 333 13.45 2.95 -3.93
N ASP A 334 13.89 3.93 -4.72
CA ASP A 334 13.09 5.06 -5.15
C ASP A 334 12.52 4.77 -6.54
N PHE A 335 11.21 4.88 -6.72
CA PHE A 335 10.58 4.53 -7.99
C PHE A 335 9.34 5.36 -8.30
N PHE A 336 8.93 5.32 -9.56
CA PHE A 336 7.82 6.11 -10.08
C PHE A 336 6.82 5.24 -10.83
N VAL A 337 5.54 5.49 -10.54
CA VAL A 337 4.41 4.87 -11.24
C VAL A 337 3.43 5.94 -11.73
N PRO A 338 2.62 5.66 -12.76
CA PRO A 338 1.58 6.56 -13.21
C PRO A 338 0.56 6.87 -12.11
N SER A 339 0.15 8.13 -12.02
CA SER A 339 -0.93 8.61 -11.15
C SER A 339 -1.99 9.27 -12.03
N ASP A 340 -3.24 8.84 -11.88
CA ASP A 340 -4.36 9.29 -12.72
C ASP A 340 -5.50 9.86 -11.86
N MET A 341 -5.87 11.11 -12.12
CA MET A 341 -7.00 11.81 -11.46
C MET A 341 -8.25 11.85 -12.33
N GLY A 342 -8.26 11.20 -13.50
CA GLY A 342 -9.34 11.29 -14.47
C GLY A 342 -9.39 12.64 -15.20
N ASP A 343 -8.29 13.39 -15.20
CA ASP A 343 -8.10 14.61 -15.99
C ASP A 343 -6.93 14.44 -16.97
N ASP A 344 -6.77 15.39 -17.90
CA ASP A 344 -5.69 15.35 -18.89
C ASP A 344 -4.30 15.74 -18.33
N ILE A 345 -4.18 15.95 -17.01
CA ILE A 345 -2.93 16.38 -16.38
C ILE A 345 -2.15 15.15 -15.94
N LYS A 346 -1.03 14.91 -16.63
CA LYS A 346 -0.11 13.84 -16.26
C LYS A 346 0.48 14.05 -14.88
N ARG A 347 0.28 13.06 -14.03
CA ARG A 347 0.88 12.98 -12.69
C ARG A 347 1.63 11.67 -12.54
N VAL A 348 2.56 11.68 -11.60
CA VAL A 348 3.33 10.50 -11.18
C VAL A 348 3.21 10.38 -9.68
N LEU A 349 3.25 9.14 -9.20
CA LEU A 349 3.43 8.82 -7.80
C LEU A 349 4.89 8.41 -7.59
N LYS A 350 5.63 9.21 -6.82
CA LYS A 350 6.98 8.89 -6.35
C LYS A 350 6.88 8.12 -5.04
N LEU A 351 7.58 7.00 -4.97
CA LEU A 351 7.58 6.09 -3.83
C LEU A 351 9.00 5.82 -3.38
N THR A 352 9.19 5.63 -2.07
CA THR A 352 10.46 5.17 -1.50
C THR A 352 10.20 4.00 -0.59
N VAL A 353 10.86 2.87 -0.87
CA VAL A 353 10.89 1.71 0.00
C VAL A 353 12.26 1.66 0.68
N LEU A 354 12.25 1.59 2.01
CA LEU A 354 13.41 1.23 2.82
C LEU A 354 13.64 -0.27 2.72
N ILE A 355 14.84 -0.68 2.34
CA ILE A 355 15.23 -2.09 2.22
C ILE A 355 15.97 -2.49 3.48
N VAL A 356 15.47 -3.54 4.12
CA VAL A 356 16.08 -4.13 5.31
C VAL A 356 16.58 -5.52 4.96
N ASN A 357 17.81 -5.80 5.35
CA ASN A 357 18.44 -7.10 5.21
C ASN A 357 18.65 -7.72 6.59
N THR A 358 18.55 -9.03 6.69
CA THR A 358 18.93 -9.79 7.86
C THR A 358 20.44 -10.09 7.83
N GLU A 359 21.06 -10.35 8.98
CA GLU A 359 22.49 -10.69 9.05
C GLU A 359 22.80 -12.07 8.42
N SER A 360 21.78 -12.90 8.25
CA SER A 360 21.89 -14.29 7.81
C SER A 360 20.54 -14.80 7.31
N GLU A 361 20.42 -16.08 6.97
CA GLU A 361 19.13 -16.72 6.68
C GLU A 361 18.28 -17.00 7.96
N ASP A 362 18.55 -16.32 9.08
CA ASP A 362 17.70 -16.39 10.26
C ASP A 362 16.52 -15.41 10.14
N ILE A 363 15.31 -15.97 10.07
CA ILE A 363 14.07 -15.22 9.87
C ILE A 363 13.67 -14.38 11.08
N HIS A 364 14.23 -14.63 12.27
CA HIS A 364 13.90 -13.85 13.47
C HIS A 364 14.25 -12.36 13.32
N TYR A 365 15.28 -12.04 12.54
CA TYR A 365 15.67 -10.66 12.21
C TYR A 365 14.71 -9.95 11.24
N ALA A 366 13.91 -10.71 10.48
CA ALA A 366 12.86 -10.16 9.62
C ALA A 366 11.52 -10.04 10.35
N ASN A 367 11.40 -10.67 11.52
CA ASN A 367 10.15 -10.71 12.28
C ASN A 367 10.02 -9.50 13.22
N GLU A 368 10.04 -8.31 12.63
CA GLU A 368 9.90 -7.03 13.31
C GLU A 368 8.79 -6.19 12.66
N PRO A 369 8.14 -5.27 13.39
CA PRO A 369 7.16 -4.39 12.79
C PRO A 369 7.82 -3.41 11.81
N ALA A 370 7.12 -3.05 10.73
CA ALA A 370 7.63 -2.16 9.69
C ALA A 370 8.10 -0.78 10.20
N GLU A 371 7.53 -0.30 11.31
CA GLU A 371 7.90 0.94 11.98
C GLU A 371 9.17 0.84 12.85
N LYS A 372 9.69 -0.37 13.09
CA LYS A 372 10.95 -0.59 13.79
C LYS A 372 11.83 -1.50 12.92
N PRO A 373 12.23 -1.04 11.73
CA PRO A 373 13.07 -1.86 10.87
C PRO A 373 14.41 -2.12 11.55
N GLY A 374 14.89 -3.37 11.46
CA GLY A 374 16.24 -3.75 11.85
C GLY A 374 17.31 -3.01 11.04
N ASN A 375 18.60 -3.25 11.30
CA ASN A 375 19.68 -2.55 10.59
C ASN A 375 19.74 -2.95 9.09
N GLY A 376 20.19 -2.02 8.24
CA GLY A 376 20.60 -2.33 6.87
C GLY A 376 22.04 -2.81 6.81
N TYR A 377 22.27 -3.99 6.23
CA TYR A 377 23.62 -4.56 6.02
C TYR A 377 24.12 -4.42 4.58
N GLY A 378 23.29 -3.88 3.69
CA GLY A 378 23.57 -3.82 2.26
C GLY A 378 23.49 -5.18 1.58
N ALA A 379 24.12 -5.27 0.40
CA ALA A 379 24.17 -6.51 -0.38
C ALA A 379 24.88 -7.62 0.39
N PRO A 380 24.35 -8.87 0.40
CA PRO A 380 25.05 -10.02 0.97
C PRO A 380 26.44 -10.20 0.33
N ALA A 381 27.43 -10.66 1.11
CA ALA A 381 28.74 -10.98 0.56
C ALA A 381 28.67 -12.20 -0.38
N GLU A 382 29.69 -12.36 -1.22
CA GLU A 382 29.77 -13.48 -2.17
C GLU A 382 29.70 -14.83 -1.44
N GLY A 383 28.82 -15.73 -1.88
CA GLY A 383 28.56 -17.02 -1.24
C GLY A 383 27.68 -16.97 0.02
N GLN A 384 27.22 -15.79 0.44
CA GLN A 384 26.26 -15.62 1.53
C GLN A 384 24.85 -15.39 0.99
N ARG A 385 23.87 -15.67 1.86
CA ARG A 385 22.45 -15.41 1.62
C ARG A 385 21.82 -14.78 2.84
N ALA A 386 20.79 -13.99 2.60
CA ALA A 386 20.02 -13.39 3.66
C ALA A 386 18.57 -13.15 3.22
N TYR A 387 17.70 -12.94 4.20
CA TYR A 387 16.33 -12.48 3.96
C TYR A 387 16.27 -10.96 3.89
N ILE A 388 15.50 -10.48 2.91
CA ILE A 388 15.22 -9.08 2.61
C ILE A 388 13.73 -8.84 2.86
N TYR A 389 13.42 -7.67 3.39
CA TYR A 389 12.07 -7.14 3.50
C TYR A 389 12.09 -5.63 3.28
N GLY A 390 10.91 -5.03 3.10
CA GLY A 390 10.83 -3.61 2.80
C GLY A 390 9.69 -2.91 3.51
N THR A 391 9.91 -1.62 3.79
CA THR A 391 8.90 -0.71 4.32
C THR A 391 8.75 0.45 3.36
N LEU A 392 7.53 0.70 2.86
CA LEU A 392 7.21 1.92 2.14
C LEU A 392 7.17 3.10 3.11
N VAL A 393 8.02 4.10 2.88
CA VAL A 393 8.25 5.22 3.81
C VAL A 393 7.84 6.57 3.25
N ASP A 394 7.83 6.71 1.93
CA ASP A 394 7.41 7.92 1.22
C ASP A 394 6.46 7.59 0.08
N ALA A 395 5.44 8.43 -0.11
CA ALA A 395 4.46 8.33 -1.19
C ALA A 395 3.96 9.73 -1.55
N ARG A 396 4.35 10.25 -2.72
CA ARG A 396 4.05 11.62 -3.15
C ARG A 396 3.58 11.69 -4.59
N VAL A 397 2.40 12.27 -4.77
CA VAL A 397 1.90 12.62 -6.10
C VAL A 397 2.55 13.92 -6.51
N THR A 398 3.03 13.98 -7.75
CA THR A 398 3.64 15.17 -8.34
C THR A 398 3.30 15.26 -9.82
N ASP A 399 3.45 16.46 -10.37
CA ASP A 399 3.19 16.79 -11.77
C ASP A 399 4.43 17.43 -12.41
N LYS A 400 4.27 18.08 -13.57
CA LYS A 400 5.36 18.78 -14.26
C LYS A 400 6.07 19.87 -13.43
N THR A 401 5.49 20.31 -12.32
CA THR A 401 6.14 21.24 -11.38
C THR A 401 7.17 20.55 -10.48
N CYS A 402 7.17 19.22 -10.42
CA CYS A 402 8.04 18.40 -9.58
C CYS A 402 7.92 18.69 -8.07
N THR A 403 6.79 19.27 -7.67
CA THR A 403 6.42 19.51 -6.28
C THR A 403 5.22 18.64 -5.93
N ASP A 404 4.97 18.45 -4.63
CA ASP A 404 3.76 17.78 -4.15
C ASP A 404 2.58 18.75 -3.94
N GLY A 405 2.73 20.00 -4.40
CA GLY A 405 1.74 21.07 -4.24
C GLY A 405 1.56 21.59 -2.80
N ILE A 406 2.24 20.99 -1.83
CA ILE A 406 2.18 21.36 -0.40
C ILE A 406 3.50 22.00 0.02
N SER A 407 4.62 21.45 -0.44
CA SER A 407 5.96 21.97 -0.22
C SER A 407 6.42 22.88 -1.34
N THR A 408 7.13 23.95 -0.99
CA THR A 408 7.85 24.82 -1.94
C THR A 408 9.20 24.23 -2.38
N LYS A 409 9.59 23.07 -1.83
CA LYS A 409 10.85 22.40 -2.16
C LYS A 409 10.66 21.25 -3.13
N SER A 410 11.68 21.06 -3.95
CA SER A 410 11.78 19.99 -4.93
C SER A 410 11.76 18.62 -4.26
N ILE A 411 11.04 17.67 -4.85
CA ILE A 411 11.10 16.26 -4.47
C ILE A 411 12.42 15.67 -5.01
N HIS A 412 13.02 14.73 -4.28
CA HIS A 412 14.27 14.08 -4.66
C HIS A 412 14.17 12.55 -4.63
N ILE A 413 15.07 11.90 -5.35
CA ILE A 413 15.44 10.48 -5.22
C ILE A 413 16.89 10.38 -4.75
N VAL A 414 17.28 9.19 -4.29
CA VAL A 414 18.68 8.84 -4.04
C VAL A 414 19.12 7.76 -5.03
N ASP A 415 20.23 8.02 -5.71
CA ASP A 415 20.85 7.14 -6.72
C ASP A 415 22.32 6.92 -6.34
N GLY A 416 22.62 5.71 -5.88
CA GLY A 416 23.81 5.41 -5.08
C GLY A 416 23.80 6.24 -3.79
N ASP A 417 24.79 7.11 -3.63
CA ASP A 417 24.90 8.02 -2.48
C ASP A 417 24.48 9.45 -2.83
N LYS A 418 23.91 9.68 -4.02
CA LYS A 418 23.62 11.02 -4.54
C LYS A 418 22.14 11.33 -4.51
N GLU A 419 21.79 12.43 -3.87
CA GLU A 419 20.47 13.02 -3.97
C GLU A 419 20.30 13.76 -5.31
N ARG A 420 19.20 13.50 -6.01
CA ARG A 420 18.90 14.09 -7.32
C ARG A 420 17.46 14.63 -7.33
N PRO A 421 17.25 15.90 -7.74
CA PRO A 421 15.91 16.44 -7.91
C PRO A 421 15.16 15.67 -8.98
N ILE A 422 13.88 15.36 -8.75
CA ILE A 422 13.10 14.57 -9.71
C ILE A 422 12.87 15.30 -11.04
N CYS A 423 12.95 16.64 -11.03
CA CYS A 423 12.81 17.48 -12.22
C CYS A 423 13.95 17.33 -13.23
N ASP A 424 15.10 16.85 -12.77
CA ASP A 424 16.29 16.67 -13.60
C ASP A 424 16.33 15.25 -14.20
N LEU A 425 15.33 14.40 -13.93
CA LEU A 425 15.30 13.02 -14.38
C LEU A 425 14.73 12.93 -15.81
N PRO A 426 15.51 12.45 -16.79
CA PRO A 426 15.06 12.34 -18.18
C PRO A 426 13.79 11.52 -18.37
N GLU A 427 13.61 10.47 -17.56
CA GLU A 427 12.47 9.56 -17.61
C GLU A 427 11.17 10.29 -17.22
N LEU A 428 11.21 11.15 -16.21
CA LEU A 428 10.06 11.97 -15.81
C LEU A 428 9.75 13.05 -16.84
N GLN A 429 10.79 13.72 -17.36
CA GLN A 429 10.61 14.71 -18.41
C GLN A 429 9.94 14.10 -19.65
N LYS A 430 10.37 12.89 -20.04
CA LYS A 430 9.76 12.13 -21.12
C LYS A 430 8.31 11.73 -20.80
N TYR A 431 8.04 11.28 -19.58
CA TYR A 431 6.69 10.93 -19.15
C TYR A 431 5.73 12.13 -19.24
N TYR A 432 6.13 13.29 -18.71
CA TYR A 432 5.31 14.51 -18.76
C TYR A 432 5.15 15.11 -20.16
N ALA A 433 6.07 14.81 -21.08
CA ALA A 433 6.03 15.30 -22.45
C ALA A 433 5.28 14.37 -23.43
N SER A 434 5.13 13.09 -23.08
CA SER A 434 4.22 12.18 -23.78
C SER A 434 2.77 12.58 -23.55
#